data_AF-A0A7V4Y933-F1
#
_entry.id   AF-A0A7V4Y933-F1
#
_cell.length_a   1.000
_cell.length_b   1.000
_cell.length_c   1.000
_cell.angle_alpha   90.00
_cell.angle_beta   90.00
_cell.angle_gamma   90.00
#
_symmetry.space_group_name_H-M   'P 1'
#
loop_
_entity.id
_entity.type
_entity.pdbx_description
1 polymer ?
#
loop_
_entity_poly.entity_id
_entity_poly.type
_entity_poly.pdbx_seq_one_letter_code
_entity_poly.pdbx_strand_id
1 'polypeptide(L)'
;MKIFEFHFNPGLKDDLIFESFCYEPSNIYEKKLGSLYLVGMLKNALPQNVNFLERLARFIKDKFFQKILFKSEKALRETLKEANEFLREITKKGDVSWLGNLSFAVLNFLPLKNFDWEINFTKVGEMKVCLVRGKKIIDIDRKLKLQQIEPYPLKIFGNSISGKLLEGDMVLVLNKEIFDFFEKEGLFSEIGKIFPPDEKEFKRILTEKKEKIAGITGLSLFIFLSKEILKGKKEEIFSKPKKEFSFSEFSFSFLKFFKKIFLFEIKLSEGSKQKLKYLFTNKKFLLVLTFFFILLLGTLLAFFKNK
;
A
#
# COMPACT_ATOMS: atom_id res chain seq x y z
N MET A 1 3.07 14.83 -11.24
CA MET A 1 3.33 13.56 -10.53
C MET A 1 2.06 12.74 -10.46
N LYS A 2 2.13 11.44 -10.77
CA LYS A 2 1.04 10.47 -10.62
C LYS A 2 1.48 9.41 -9.62
N ILE A 3 0.59 9.00 -8.73
CA ILE A 3 0.87 8.04 -7.67
C ILE A 3 -0.07 6.86 -7.85
N PHE A 4 0.47 5.65 -7.78
CA PHE A 4 -0.30 4.41 -7.79
C PHE A 4 0.07 3.60 -6.56
N GLU A 5 -0.95 3.13 -5.85
CA GLU A 5 -0.78 2.36 -4.62
C GLU A 5 -1.46 1.00 -4.80
N PHE A 6 -0.73 -0.06 -4.51
CA PHE A 6 -1.24 -1.43 -4.58
C PHE A 6 -0.99 -2.16 -3.28
N HIS A 7 -2.04 -2.81 -2.79
CA HIS A 7 -2.02 -3.67 -1.62
C HIS A 7 -2.16 -5.10 -2.07
N PHE A 8 -1.30 -5.98 -1.56
CA PHE A 8 -1.28 -7.39 -1.88
C PHE A 8 -1.76 -8.17 -0.68
N ASN A 9 -2.89 -8.86 -0.84
CA ASN A 9 -3.55 -9.69 0.18
C ASN A 9 -3.59 -9.04 1.58
N PRO A 10 -4.17 -7.83 1.70
CA PRO A 10 -4.30 -7.18 2.99
C PRO A 10 -5.18 -8.03 3.92
N GLY A 11 -4.72 -8.29 5.14
CA GLY A 11 -5.42 -9.13 6.11
C GLY A 11 -5.12 -10.63 6.05
N LEU A 12 -4.14 -11.07 5.24
CA LEU A 12 -3.66 -12.46 5.33
C LEU A 12 -2.93 -12.74 6.66
N LYS A 13 -2.36 -11.70 7.27
CA LYS A 13 -1.66 -11.72 8.56
C LYS A 13 -2.27 -10.64 9.44
N ASP A 14 -2.91 -11.04 10.54
CA ASP A 14 -3.65 -10.12 11.43
C ASP A 14 -2.71 -9.18 12.21
N ASP A 15 -1.45 -9.57 12.35
CA ASP A 15 -0.40 -8.86 13.07
C ASP A 15 0.51 -8.02 12.13
N LEU A 16 0.10 -7.85 10.87
CA LEU A 16 0.84 -7.08 9.88
C LEU A 16 0.08 -5.83 9.49
N ILE A 17 0.67 -4.67 9.77
CA ILE A 17 0.15 -3.37 9.38
C ILE A 17 1.03 -2.81 8.27
N PHE A 18 0.44 -2.26 7.22
CA PHE A 18 1.15 -1.48 6.21
C PHE A 18 0.32 -0.25 5.83
N GLU A 19 0.99 0.89 5.74
CA GLU A 19 0.34 2.18 5.47
C GLU A 19 1.26 3.04 4.61
N SER A 20 0.66 3.84 3.74
CA SER A 20 1.33 4.86 2.95
C SER A 20 0.69 6.23 3.18
N PHE A 21 1.53 7.25 3.13
CA PHE A 21 1.16 8.63 3.40
C PHE A 21 1.73 9.52 2.30
N CYS A 22 0.89 10.39 1.74
CA CYS A 22 1.28 11.36 0.73
C CYS A 22 0.92 12.76 1.23
N TYR A 23 1.93 13.59 1.46
CA TYR A 23 1.77 14.94 1.94
C TYR A 23 2.29 15.93 0.92
N GLU A 24 1.38 16.73 0.39
CA GLU A 24 1.68 17.82 -0.52
C GLU A 24 1.83 19.14 0.25
N PRO A 25 2.71 20.06 -0.20
CA PRO A 25 2.83 21.38 0.39
C PRO A 25 1.51 22.15 0.38
N SER A 26 1.10 22.67 1.54
CA SER A 26 -0.16 23.41 1.71
C SER A 26 0.01 24.91 1.47
N ASN A 27 1.24 25.45 1.59
CA ASN A 27 1.52 26.87 1.43
C ASN A 27 2.83 27.15 0.67
N ILE A 28 3.09 28.43 0.36
CA ILE A 28 4.24 28.87 -0.44
C ILE A 28 5.58 28.56 0.26
N TYR A 29 5.62 28.53 1.59
CA TYR A 29 6.83 28.23 2.34
C TYR A 29 7.16 26.73 2.26
N GLU A 30 6.15 25.88 2.45
CA GLU A 30 6.28 24.42 2.32
C GLU A 30 6.63 23.99 0.89
N LYS A 31 6.19 24.74 -0.13
CA LYS A 31 6.56 24.45 -1.53
C LYS A 31 8.08 24.44 -1.76
N LYS A 32 8.85 25.16 -0.93
CA LYS A 32 10.32 25.15 -0.99
C LYS A 32 10.96 23.84 -0.49
N LEU A 33 10.20 23.07 0.30
CA LEU A 33 10.60 21.76 0.80
C LEU A 33 10.12 20.64 -0.12
N GLY A 34 9.03 20.87 -0.86
CA GLY A 34 8.46 19.87 -1.75
C GLY A 34 7.61 18.85 -1.02
N SER A 35 7.19 17.82 -1.74
CA SER A 35 6.22 16.82 -1.28
C SER A 35 6.91 15.72 -0.48
N LEU A 36 6.19 15.14 0.48
CA LEU A 36 6.70 14.11 1.39
C LEU A 36 5.85 12.85 1.31
N TYR A 37 6.50 11.72 1.06
CA TYR A 37 5.90 10.40 0.88
C TYR A 37 6.49 9.44 1.89
N LEU A 38 5.64 8.73 2.61
CA LEU A 38 6.09 7.78 3.61
C LEU A 38 5.39 6.45 3.38
N VAL A 39 6.12 5.37 3.56
CA VAL A 39 5.59 4.01 3.45
C VAL A 39 6.10 3.20 4.62
N GLY A 40 5.17 2.66 5.41
CA GLY A 40 5.46 1.90 6.61
C GLY A 40 4.90 0.49 6.55
N MET A 41 5.59 -0.42 7.22
CA MET A 41 5.17 -1.77 7.51
C MET A 41 5.61 -2.12 8.93
N LEU A 42 4.70 -2.66 9.73
CA LEU A 42 4.96 -3.12 11.09
C LEU A 42 4.52 -4.59 11.20
N LYS A 43 5.48 -5.48 11.42
CA LYS A 43 5.25 -6.92 11.67
C LYS A 43 4.94 -7.15 13.15
N ASN A 44 4.31 -8.27 13.50
CA ASN A 44 4.01 -8.65 14.89
C ASN A 44 3.34 -7.52 15.70
N ALA A 45 2.45 -6.76 15.06
CA ALA A 45 1.82 -5.60 15.65
C ALA A 45 0.85 -6.01 16.76
N LEU A 46 1.02 -5.42 17.93
CA LEU A 46 0.08 -5.54 19.04
C LEU A 46 -1.12 -4.61 18.82
N PRO A 47 -2.30 -4.89 19.39
CA PRO A 47 -3.48 -4.02 19.25
C PRO A 47 -3.25 -2.56 19.66
N GLN A 48 -2.36 -2.31 20.62
CA GLN A 48 -1.97 -0.95 21.04
C GLN A 48 -1.16 -0.18 19.99
N ASN A 49 -0.63 -0.85 18.97
CA ASN A 49 0.24 -0.29 17.93
C ASN A 49 -0.48 -0.01 16.62
N VAL A 50 -1.81 -0.18 16.57
CA VAL A 50 -2.58 -0.01 15.32
C VAL A 50 -2.29 1.35 14.66
N ASN A 51 -2.16 2.41 15.46
CA ASN A 51 -1.87 3.76 14.96
C ASN A 51 -0.39 4.13 14.99
N PHE A 52 0.53 3.17 15.17
CA PHE A 52 1.96 3.47 15.33
C PHE A 52 2.53 4.14 14.06
N LEU A 53 2.23 3.58 12.89
CA LEU A 53 2.71 4.12 11.60
C LEU A 53 2.15 5.52 11.35
N GLU A 54 0.85 5.74 11.58
CA GLU A 54 0.22 7.05 11.47
C GLU A 54 0.84 8.09 12.41
N ARG A 55 1.07 7.75 13.69
CA ARG A 55 1.71 8.67 14.65
C ARG A 55 3.10 9.07 14.19
N LEU A 56 3.91 8.10 13.73
CA LEU A 56 5.26 8.37 13.22
C LEU A 56 5.21 9.23 11.95
N ALA A 57 4.32 8.91 11.01
CA ALA A 57 4.18 9.66 9.76
C ALA A 57 3.75 11.11 10.01
N ARG A 58 2.78 11.32 10.91
CA ARG A 58 2.33 12.65 11.31
C ARG A 58 3.44 13.45 11.98
N PHE A 59 4.18 12.83 12.90
CA PHE A 59 5.34 13.47 13.52
C PHE A 59 6.37 13.92 12.48
N ILE A 60 6.76 13.05 11.55
CA ILE A 60 7.73 13.38 10.50
C ILE A 60 7.19 14.50 9.60
N LYS A 61 5.93 14.42 9.18
CA LYS A 61 5.27 15.46 8.38
C LYS A 61 5.35 16.82 9.06
N ASP A 62 4.86 16.91 10.30
CA ASP A 62 4.73 18.18 11.01
C ASP A 62 6.11 18.80 11.25
N LYS A 63 7.10 17.99 11.63
CA LYS A 63 8.47 18.45 11.83
C LYS A 63 9.15 18.87 10.54
N PHE A 64 8.94 18.13 9.45
CA PHE A 64 9.53 18.45 8.15
C PHE A 64 9.05 19.80 7.64
N PHE A 65 7.74 20.02 7.60
CA PHE A 65 7.16 21.25 7.07
C PHE A 65 7.38 22.48 7.98
N GLN A 66 7.74 22.30 9.25
CA GLN A 66 8.21 23.39 10.11
C GLN A 66 9.61 23.90 9.74
N LYS A 67 10.43 23.14 8.99
CA LYS A 67 11.81 23.52 8.65
C LYS A 67 11.91 24.44 7.42
N ILE A 68 11.04 25.43 7.30
CA ILE A 68 10.94 26.32 6.13
C ILE A 68 12.21 27.15 5.83
N LEU A 69 13.11 27.26 6.81
CA LEU A 69 14.39 27.98 6.68
C LEU A 69 15.52 27.11 6.13
N PHE A 70 15.33 25.79 6.04
CA PHE A 70 16.33 24.85 5.54
C PHE A 70 16.09 24.49 4.08
N LYS A 71 17.16 24.08 3.39
CA LYS A 71 17.04 23.35 2.13
C LYS A 71 16.43 21.98 2.38
N SER A 72 15.72 21.44 1.41
CA SER A 72 14.95 20.20 1.57
C SER A 72 15.77 19.02 2.13
N GLU A 73 16.97 18.77 1.57
CA GLU A 73 17.87 17.73 2.09
C GLU A 73 18.21 17.91 3.57
N LYS A 74 18.52 19.15 3.99
CA LYS A 74 18.84 19.46 5.39
C LYS A 74 17.59 19.35 6.27
N ALA A 75 16.44 19.82 5.80
CA ALA A 75 15.17 19.70 6.50
C ALA A 75 14.82 18.24 6.78
N LEU A 76 14.98 17.35 5.79
CA LEU A 76 14.76 15.92 5.96
C LEU A 76 15.72 15.35 7.01
N ARG A 77 17.02 15.64 6.90
CA ARG A 77 18.03 15.14 7.84
C ARG A 77 17.76 15.54 9.29
N GLU A 78 17.42 16.79 9.54
CA GLU A 78 17.10 17.26 10.89
C GLU A 78 15.78 16.65 11.41
N THR A 79 14.80 16.49 10.53
CA THR A 79 13.54 15.82 10.87
C THR A 79 13.76 14.36 11.27
N LEU A 80 14.63 13.64 10.56
CA LEU A 80 14.95 12.24 10.88
C LEU A 80 15.68 12.10 12.22
N LYS A 81 16.51 13.08 12.61
CA LYS A 81 17.09 13.13 13.97
C LYS A 81 16.01 13.29 15.02
N GLU A 82 15.08 14.22 14.82
CA GLU A 82 13.94 14.41 15.73
C GLU A 82 13.03 13.16 15.78
N ALA A 83 12.86 12.46 14.65
CA ALA A 83 12.09 11.21 14.59
C ALA A 83 12.77 10.09 15.37
N ASN A 84 14.11 10.00 15.35
CA ASN A 84 14.85 9.07 16.20
C ASN A 84 14.63 9.37 17.69
N GLU A 85 14.64 10.65 18.09
CA GLU A 85 14.35 11.02 19.48
C GLU A 85 12.90 10.72 19.87
N PHE A 86 11.94 10.96 18.97
CA PHE A 86 10.55 10.54 19.17
C PHE A 86 10.41 9.03 19.43
N LEU A 87 11.09 8.20 18.63
CA LEU A 87 11.13 6.74 18.82
C LEU A 87 11.86 6.34 20.11
N ARG A 88 12.90 7.07 20.49
CA ARG A 88 13.61 6.88 21.76
C ARG A 88 12.69 7.12 22.95
N GLU A 89 11.88 8.18 22.92
CA GLU A 89 10.93 8.48 23.99
C GLU A 89 9.81 7.42 24.10
N ILE A 90 9.36 6.84 22.98
CA ILE A 90 8.45 5.69 23.00
C ILE A 90 9.10 4.49 23.69
N THR A 91 10.36 4.20 23.37
CA THR A 91 11.13 3.11 24.01
C THR A 91 11.31 3.31 25.50
N LYS A 92 11.65 4.54 25.94
CA LYS A 92 11.81 4.88 27.37
C LYS A 92 10.52 4.68 28.17
N LYS A 93 9.35 4.79 27.52
CA LYS A 93 8.04 4.52 28.14
C LYS A 93 7.70 3.02 28.20
N GLY A 94 8.61 2.15 27.76
CA GLY A 94 8.46 0.69 27.80
C GLY A 94 7.89 0.08 26.52
N ASP A 95 7.55 0.88 25.51
CA ASP A 95 7.03 0.36 24.24
C ASP A 95 8.18 0.08 23.25
N VAL A 96 8.62 -1.19 23.26
CA VAL A 96 9.66 -1.74 22.39
C VAL A 96 9.13 -2.61 21.26
N SER A 97 7.80 -2.73 21.15
CA SER A 97 7.13 -3.68 20.25
C SER A 97 7.40 -3.43 18.77
N TRP A 98 7.78 -2.21 18.40
CA TRP A 98 8.14 -1.80 17.05
C TRP A 98 9.63 -2.08 16.71
N LEU A 99 10.48 -2.26 17.71
CA LEU A 99 11.92 -2.44 17.52
C LEU A 99 12.19 -3.78 16.83
N GLY A 100 12.90 -3.74 15.70
CA GLY A 100 13.13 -4.92 14.85
C GLY A 100 11.95 -5.31 13.97
N ASN A 101 10.74 -4.83 14.25
CA ASN A 101 9.52 -5.11 13.49
C ASN A 101 9.15 -4.01 12.47
N LEU A 102 9.70 -2.80 12.66
CA LEU A 102 9.43 -1.64 11.81
C LEU A 102 10.26 -1.69 10.52
N SER A 103 9.58 -1.58 9.39
CA SER A 103 10.14 -1.23 8.09
C SER A 103 9.48 0.06 7.62
N PHE A 104 10.27 1.08 7.32
CA PHE A 104 9.72 2.42 7.03
C PHE A 104 10.59 3.14 6.01
N ALA A 105 10.00 3.76 5.00
CA ALA A 105 10.67 4.58 4.00
C ALA A 105 10.11 5.99 4.03
N VAL A 106 11.00 6.98 3.94
CA VAL A 106 10.66 8.41 3.87
C VAL A 106 11.30 8.97 2.62
N LEU A 107 10.47 9.53 1.73
CA LEU A 107 10.89 10.09 0.46
C LEU A 107 10.38 11.52 0.36
N ASN A 108 11.25 12.44 0.00
CA ASN A 108 10.93 13.81 -0.30
C ASN A 108 11.24 14.09 -1.77
N PHE A 109 10.31 14.76 -2.45
CA PHE A 109 10.43 15.16 -3.84
C PHE A 109 10.27 16.67 -3.95
N LEU A 110 11.31 17.34 -4.43
CA LEU A 110 11.29 18.78 -4.68
C LEU A 110 11.34 19.04 -6.19
N PRO A 111 10.28 19.61 -6.79
CA PRO A 111 10.32 20.05 -8.18
C PRO A 111 11.41 21.12 -8.38
N LEU A 112 12.23 20.95 -9.40
CA LEU A 112 13.26 21.92 -9.81
C LEU A 112 12.83 22.65 -11.09
N LYS A 113 13.67 23.59 -11.53
CA LYS A 113 13.52 24.22 -12.85
C LYS A 113 13.70 23.15 -13.95
N ASN A 114 13.12 23.39 -15.13
CA ASN A 114 13.21 22.50 -16.30
C ASN A 114 12.59 21.11 -16.14
N PHE A 115 11.62 20.95 -15.24
CA PHE A 115 10.90 19.68 -15.02
C PHE A 115 11.74 18.54 -14.42
N ASP A 116 12.94 18.87 -13.94
CA ASP A 116 13.76 18.00 -13.10
C ASP A 116 13.19 17.94 -11.67
N TRP A 117 13.58 16.91 -10.94
CA TRP A 117 13.19 16.73 -9.54
C TRP A 117 14.42 16.39 -8.69
N GLU A 118 14.45 16.91 -7.48
CA GLU A 118 15.36 16.43 -6.43
C GLU A 118 14.62 15.37 -5.60
N ILE A 119 15.27 14.24 -5.34
CA ILE A 119 14.80 13.23 -4.41
C ILE A 119 15.73 13.17 -3.22
N ASN A 120 15.15 13.22 -2.02
CA ASN A 120 15.84 12.97 -0.77
C ASN A 120 15.13 11.82 -0.07
N PHE A 121 15.80 10.73 0.29
CA PHE A 121 15.13 9.61 0.94
C PHE A 121 15.98 8.88 1.96
N THR A 122 15.31 8.19 2.88
CA THR A 122 15.91 7.22 3.79
C THR A 122 14.98 6.02 3.94
N LYS A 123 15.48 4.95 4.53
CA LYS A 123 14.68 3.80 4.92
C LYS A 123 15.25 3.08 6.14
N VAL A 124 14.39 2.33 6.80
CA VAL A 124 14.72 1.41 7.88
C VAL A 124 14.05 0.07 7.59
N GLY A 125 14.64 -1.02 8.11
CA GLY A 125 14.14 -2.37 7.90
C GLY A 125 14.20 -2.81 6.43
N GLU A 126 13.23 -3.64 6.05
CA GLU A 126 13.23 -4.42 4.81
C GLU A 126 12.53 -3.72 3.62
N MET A 127 12.23 -2.42 3.73
CA MET A 127 11.74 -1.66 2.57
C MET A 127 12.80 -1.61 1.46
N LYS A 128 12.33 -1.55 0.22
CA LYS A 128 13.13 -1.41 -1.00
C LYS A 128 12.71 -0.15 -1.73
N VAL A 129 13.69 0.57 -2.26
CA VAL A 129 13.44 1.77 -3.09
C VAL A 129 14.17 1.61 -4.42
N CYS A 130 13.42 1.64 -5.52
CA CYS A 130 13.94 1.41 -6.86
C CYS A 130 13.61 2.57 -7.79
N LEU A 131 14.50 2.84 -8.73
CA LEU A 131 14.29 3.78 -9.82
C LEU A 131 14.11 3.00 -11.12
N VAL A 132 12.98 3.22 -11.79
CA VAL A 132 12.74 2.80 -13.16
C VAL A 132 13.05 4.00 -14.07
N ARG A 133 14.02 3.83 -14.95
CA ARG A 133 14.39 4.82 -15.96
C ARG A 133 14.43 4.15 -17.34
N GLY A 134 13.42 4.45 -18.16
CA GLY A 134 13.16 3.70 -19.38
C GLY A 134 12.91 2.22 -19.07
N LYS A 135 13.66 1.32 -19.72
CA LYS A 135 13.57 -0.14 -19.50
C LYS A 135 14.51 -0.67 -18.42
N LYS A 136 15.27 0.21 -17.74
CA LYS A 136 16.25 -0.18 -16.73
C LYS A 136 15.72 0.07 -15.33
N ILE A 137 16.03 -0.86 -14.43
CA ILE A 137 15.63 -0.78 -13.03
C ILE A 137 16.88 -0.80 -12.17
N ILE A 138 16.95 0.19 -11.30
CA ILE A 138 18.11 0.50 -10.49
C ILE A 138 17.65 0.45 -9.04
N ASP A 139 18.19 -0.47 -8.28
CA ASP A 139 18.04 -0.47 -6.83
C ASP A 139 18.88 0.69 -6.26
N ILE A 140 18.19 1.78 -5.89
CA ILE A 140 18.84 3.01 -5.40
C ILE A 140 19.08 2.97 -3.89
N ASP A 141 18.57 1.95 -3.19
CA ASP A 141 18.74 1.82 -1.74
C ASP A 141 20.08 1.17 -1.33
N ARG A 142 20.83 0.58 -2.27
CA ARG A 142 22.06 -0.19 -2.00
C ARG A 142 23.10 0.61 -1.21
N LYS A 143 23.17 1.92 -1.46
CA LYS A 143 24.10 2.83 -0.76
C LYS A 143 23.75 3.02 0.72
N LEU A 144 22.48 2.88 1.12
CA LEU A 144 22.09 2.92 2.54
C LEU A 144 22.53 1.66 3.29
N LYS A 145 22.54 0.49 2.64
CA LYS A 145 22.92 -0.78 3.27
C LYS A 145 24.38 -0.79 3.74
N LEU A 146 25.27 -0.13 3.01
CA LEU A 146 26.71 -0.08 3.32
C LEU A 146 27.04 0.84 4.51
N GLN A 147 26.08 1.64 4.99
CA GLN A 147 26.30 2.68 6.00
C GLN A 147 25.61 2.38 7.35
N GLN A 148 25.03 1.19 7.53
CA GLN A 148 24.35 0.78 8.76
C GLN A 148 25.29 0.20 9.84
N ILE A 149 26.59 0.49 9.77
CA ILE A 149 27.58 0.07 10.77
C ILE A 149 27.70 1.18 11.83
N GLU A 150 26.65 1.43 12.61
CA GLU A 150 26.77 2.19 13.85
C GLU A 150 26.23 1.34 15.02
N PRO A 151 26.97 1.20 16.13
CA PRO A 151 26.66 0.25 17.21
C PRO A 151 25.54 0.73 18.16
N TYR A 152 24.80 1.80 17.82
CA TYR A 152 23.82 2.38 18.73
C TYR A 152 22.39 1.89 18.44
N PRO A 153 21.76 1.11 19.35
CA PRO A 153 20.48 0.43 19.08
C PRO A 153 19.27 1.36 18.89
N LEU A 154 19.43 2.68 19.06
CA LEU A 154 18.34 3.66 19.03
C LEU A 154 18.44 4.67 17.88
N LYS A 155 19.46 4.58 17.01
CA LYS A 155 19.54 5.37 15.77
C LYS A 155 18.86 4.60 14.65
N ILE A 156 17.54 4.74 14.55
CA ILE A 156 16.69 3.95 13.64
C ILE A 156 16.81 4.45 12.20
N PHE A 157 16.60 5.75 11.99
CA PHE A 157 16.91 6.42 10.73
C PHE A 157 18.38 6.79 10.71
N GLY A 158 19.14 6.12 9.84
CA GLY A 158 20.55 6.40 9.59
C GLY A 158 20.75 7.56 8.62
N ASN A 159 21.53 7.33 7.58
CA ASN A 159 21.79 8.33 6.55
C ASN A 159 20.59 8.49 5.59
N SER A 160 20.58 9.62 4.88
CA SER A 160 19.69 9.88 3.75
C SER A 160 20.49 9.93 2.46
N ILE A 161 19.89 9.49 1.37
CA ILE A 161 20.41 9.63 0.01
C ILE A 161 19.72 10.82 -0.66
N SER A 162 20.51 11.61 -1.38
CA SER A 162 20.03 12.67 -2.25
C SER A 162 20.39 12.37 -3.70
N GLY A 163 19.51 12.74 -4.62
CA GLY A 163 19.68 12.49 -6.05
C GLY A 163 18.81 13.38 -6.92
N LYS A 164 19.03 13.28 -8.23
CA LYS A 164 18.23 13.96 -9.25
C LYS A 164 17.44 12.95 -10.07
N LEU A 165 16.19 13.29 -10.33
CA LEU A 165 15.28 12.53 -11.17
C LEU A 165 14.84 13.40 -12.35
N LEU A 166 14.59 12.75 -13.47
CA LEU A 166 14.16 13.37 -14.71
C LEU A 166 12.67 13.11 -14.91
N GLU A 167 12.06 13.89 -15.80
CA GLU A 167 10.73 13.57 -16.29
C GLU A 167 10.70 12.17 -16.90
N GLY A 168 9.62 11.44 -16.61
CA GLY A 168 9.42 10.08 -17.07
C GLY A 168 10.07 9.01 -16.18
N ASP A 169 10.86 9.41 -15.18
CA ASP A 169 11.30 8.49 -14.14
C ASP A 169 10.12 8.02 -13.28
N MET A 170 10.23 6.79 -12.81
CA MET A 170 9.30 6.23 -11.83
C MET A 170 10.08 5.70 -10.62
N VAL A 171 9.67 6.12 -9.43
CA VAL A 171 10.21 5.61 -8.17
C VAL A 171 9.24 4.58 -7.61
N LEU A 172 9.76 3.40 -7.27
CA LEU A 172 9.01 2.31 -6.67
C LEU A 172 9.45 2.14 -5.22
N VAL A 173 8.49 2.05 -4.30
CA VAL A 173 8.72 1.68 -2.90
C VAL A 173 7.96 0.40 -2.63
N LEU A 174 8.68 -0.66 -2.24
CA LEU A 174 8.16 -2.02 -2.09
C LEU A 174 8.62 -2.59 -0.76
N ASN A 175 7.82 -3.44 -0.12
CA ASN A 175 8.37 -4.36 0.88
C ASN A 175 9.14 -5.50 0.17
N LYS A 176 10.10 -6.11 0.89
CA LYS A 176 10.99 -7.14 0.38
C LYS A 176 10.27 -8.29 -0.33
N GLU A 177 9.19 -8.82 0.23
CA GLU A 177 8.46 -9.95 -0.38
C GLU A 177 7.90 -9.58 -1.77
N ILE A 178 7.40 -8.35 -1.95
CA ILE A 178 6.92 -7.86 -3.24
C ILE A 178 8.07 -7.56 -4.20
N PHE A 179 9.17 -7.00 -3.71
CA PHE A 179 10.37 -6.79 -4.52
C PHE A 179 10.91 -8.10 -5.08
N ASP A 180 11.09 -9.11 -4.22
CA ASP A 180 11.64 -10.41 -4.60
C ASP A 180 10.72 -11.11 -5.62
N PHE A 181 9.40 -10.96 -5.45
CA PHE A 181 8.41 -11.44 -6.41
C PHE A 181 8.51 -10.72 -7.77
N PHE A 182 8.62 -9.38 -7.77
CA PHE A 182 8.75 -8.59 -9.00
C PHE A 182 10.02 -8.91 -9.76
N GLU A 183 11.11 -9.18 -9.05
CA GLU A 183 12.39 -9.61 -9.63
C GLU A 183 12.26 -11.00 -10.23
N LYS A 184 11.73 -11.98 -9.46
CA LYS A 184 11.57 -13.36 -9.90
C LYS A 184 10.67 -13.51 -11.14
N GLU A 185 9.59 -12.74 -11.21
CA GLU A 185 8.64 -12.80 -12.33
C GLU A 185 8.97 -11.82 -13.47
N GLY A 186 10.05 -11.04 -13.36
CA GLY A 186 10.46 -10.08 -14.39
C GLY A 186 9.49 -8.90 -14.58
N LEU A 187 8.60 -8.65 -13.61
CA LEU A 187 7.54 -7.64 -13.67
C LEU A 187 8.07 -6.22 -13.81
N PHE A 188 9.23 -5.99 -13.21
CA PHE A 188 10.02 -4.78 -13.37
C PHE A 188 10.18 -4.38 -14.84
N SER A 189 10.57 -5.31 -15.71
CA SER A 189 10.75 -5.05 -17.14
C SER A 189 9.44 -4.77 -17.87
N GLU A 190 8.33 -5.35 -17.41
CA GLU A 190 7.01 -5.14 -17.98
C GLU A 190 6.46 -3.76 -17.59
N ILE A 191 6.58 -3.40 -16.31
CA ILE A 191 6.19 -2.10 -15.76
C ILE A 191 6.95 -0.97 -16.47
N GLY A 192 8.26 -1.14 -16.69
CA GLY A 192 9.09 -0.15 -17.40
C GLY A 192 8.74 0.05 -18.89
N LYS A 193 7.94 -0.84 -19.49
CA LYS A 193 7.43 -0.65 -20.87
C LYS A 193 6.16 0.21 -20.92
N ILE A 194 5.48 0.40 -19.79
CA ILE A 194 4.24 1.17 -19.73
C ILE A 194 4.59 2.65 -19.63
N PHE A 195 4.55 3.34 -20.77
CA PHE A 195 4.76 4.77 -20.83
C PHE A 195 3.76 5.44 -21.79
N PRO A 196 2.93 6.38 -21.33
CA PRO A 196 2.82 6.85 -19.95
C PRO A 196 2.21 5.79 -19.00
N PRO A 197 2.53 5.82 -17.70
CA PRO A 197 1.92 4.93 -16.71
C PRO A 197 0.40 5.03 -16.66
N ASP A 198 -0.23 3.85 -16.67
CA ASP A 198 -1.67 3.67 -16.57
C ASP A 198 -2.01 2.62 -15.52
N GLU A 199 -2.96 2.94 -14.63
CA GLU A 199 -3.35 2.09 -13.51
C GLU A 199 -3.99 0.78 -13.99
N LYS A 200 -4.79 0.82 -15.08
CA LYS A 200 -5.47 -0.38 -15.59
C LYS A 200 -4.46 -1.38 -16.14
N GLU A 201 -3.44 -0.88 -16.83
CA GLU A 201 -2.38 -1.72 -17.38
C GLU A 201 -1.53 -2.36 -16.28
N PHE A 202 -1.17 -1.62 -15.22
CA PHE A 202 -0.52 -2.22 -14.05
C PHE A 202 -1.39 -3.30 -13.41
N LYS A 203 -2.70 -3.02 -13.24
CA LYS A 203 -3.64 -4.01 -12.72
C LYS A 203 -3.74 -5.25 -13.59
N ARG A 204 -3.71 -5.10 -14.92
CA ARG A 204 -3.73 -6.22 -15.86
C ARG A 204 -2.51 -7.13 -15.65
N ILE A 205 -1.31 -6.57 -15.64
CA ILE A 205 -0.06 -7.31 -15.40
C ILE A 205 -0.10 -8.06 -14.05
N LEU A 206 -0.51 -7.37 -12.97
CA LEU A 206 -0.60 -8.00 -11.65
C LEU A 206 -1.67 -9.10 -11.60
N THR A 207 -2.80 -8.92 -12.31
CA THR A 207 -3.89 -9.90 -12.36
C THR A 207 -3.49 -11.17 -13.11
N GLU A 208 -2.70 -11.05 -14.18
CA GLU A 208 -2.17 -12.20 -14.93
C GLU A 208 -1.28 -13.10 -14.08
N LYS A 209 -0.71 -12.56 -12.98
CA LYS A 209 0.12 -13.31 -12.03
C LYS A 209 -0.57 -13.62 -10.71
N LYS A 210 -1.91 -13.48 -10.65
CA LYS A 210 -2.69 -13.58 -9.40
C LYS A 210 -2.44 -14.86 -8.61
N GLU A 211 -2.36 -16.01 -9.27
CA GLU A 211 -2.10 -17.31 -8.60
C GLU A 211 -0.76 -17.32 -7.88
N LYS A 212 0.27 -16.70 -8.48
CA LYS A 212 1.61 -16.61 -7.90
C LYS A 212 1.72 -15.59 -6.78
N ILE A 213 0.83 -14.60 -6.76
CA ILE A 213 0.76 -13.53 -5.75
C ILE A 213 -0.06 -13.95 -4.52
N ALA A 214 -0.91 -14.97 -4.61
CA ALA A 214 -1.92 -15.29 -3.60
C ALA A 214 -1.37 -15.51 -2.16
N GLY A 215 -0.10 -15.87 -2.00
CA GLY A 215 0.54 -16.06 -0.69
C GLY A 215 1.41 -14.89 -0.21
N ILE A 216 1.46 -13.78 -0.95
CA ILE A 216 2.38 -12.67 -0.67
C ILE A 216 1.59 -11.49 -0.10
N THR A 217 2.05 -10.95 1.02
CA THR A 217 1.43 -9.75 1.62
C THR A 217 2.37 -8.57 1.50
N GLY A 218 1.82 -7.41 1.16
CA GLY A 218 2.65 -6.22 1.05
C GLY A 218 1.96 -5.02 0.46
N LEU A 219 2.76 -3.96 0.35
CA LEU A 219 2.35 -2.69 -0.21
C LEU A 219 3.41 -2.25 -1.23
N SER A 220 2.94 -1.76 -2.36
CA SER A 220 3.78 -1.10 -3.35
C SER A 220 3.26 0.29 -3.69
N LEU A 221 4.15 1.28 -3.62
CA LEU A 221 3.89 2.66 -4.01
C LEU A 221 4.71 3.01 -5.25
N PHE A 222 4.03 3.39 -6.33
CA PHE A 222 4.65 3.78 -7.59
C PHE A 222 4.44 5.27 -7.79
N ILE A 223 5.54 6.02 -7.91
CA ILE A 223 5.54 7.47 -8.05
C ILE A 223 6.11 7.81 -9.42
N PHE A 224 5.25 8.23 -10.34
CA PHE A 224 5.64 8.63 -11.69
C PHE A 224 5.80 10.15 -11.80
N LEU A 225 6.96 10.59 -12.26
CA LEU A 225 7.30 11.99 -12.43
C LEU A 225 6.87 12.46 -13.82
N SER A 226 5.81 13.26 -13.85
CA SER A 226 5.26 13.88 -15.05
C SER A 226 5.18 15.39 -14.87
N LYS A 227 5.28 16.15 -15.97
CA LYS A 227 4.87 17.56 -15.98
C LYS A 227 3.42 17.66 -15.52
N GLU A 228 3.15 18.57 -14.58
CA GLU A 228 1.78 18.96 -14.29
C GLU A 228 1.27 19.80 -15.46
N ILE A 229 0.34 19.24 -16.25
CA ILE A 229 -0.56 20.07 -17.04
C ILE A 229 -1.52 20.66 -16.02
N LEU A 230 -1.41 21.96 -15.76
CA LEU A 230 -2.33 22.70 -14.88
C LEU A 230 -3.77 22.55 -15.39
N LYS A 231 -4.48 21.53 -14.89
CA LYS A 231 -5.93 21.48 -14.86
C LYS A 231 -6.36 21.77 -13.43
N GLY A 232 -7.18 22.80 -13.28
CA GLY A 232 -7.45 23.52 -12.05
C GLY A 232 -7.99 22.68 -10.89
N LYS A 233 -7.80 23.25 -9.69
CA LYS A 233 -8.30 22.81 -8.37
C LYS A 233 -8.11 21.31 -8.07
N LYS A 234 -6.98 20.98 -7.42
CA LYS A 234 -6.90 19.75 -6.63
C LYS A 234 -7.63 19.99 -5.32
N GLU A 235 -8.79 19.37 -5.16
CA GLU A 235 -9.42 19.15 -3.87
C GLU A 235 -8.45 18.39 -2.97
N GLU A 236 -8.38 18.82 -1.71
CA GLU A 236 -7.73 18.10 -0.62
C GLU A 236 -8.35 16.70 -0.53
N ILE A 237 -7.56 15.65 -0.78
CA ILE A 237 -7.97 14.30 -0.42
C ILE A 237 -7.50 14.06 1.01
N PHE A 238 -8.42 14.37 1.93
CA PHE A 238 -8.49 13.77 3.25
C PHE A 238 -8.41 12.25 3.16
N SER A 239 -7.79 11.65 4.16
CA SER A 239 -7.91 10.24 4.52
C SER A 239 -9.37 9.80 4.46
N LYS A 240 -9.77 9.11 3.39
CA LYS A 240 -10.93 8.23 3.39
C LYS A 240 -10.42 6.79 3.45
N PRO A 241 -11.04 5.94 4.29
CA PRO A 241 -10.61 4.56 4.45
C PRO A 241 -10.89 3.77 3.17
N LYS A 242 -9.94 2.88 2.85
CA LYS A 242 -10.10 1.64 2.07
C LYS A 242 -10.69 1.78 0.67
N LYS A 243 -9.81 1.78 -0.34
CA LYS A 243 -9.99 0.84 -1.46
C LYS A 243 -9.15 -0.38 -1.15
N GLU A 244 -9.70 -1.27 -0.33
CA GLU A 244 -9.17 -2.61 -0.17
C GLU A 244 -9.19 -3.27 -1.53
N PHE A 245 -8.01 -3.64 -2.03
CA PHE A 245 -7.95 -4.75 -2.93
C PHE A 245 -8.06 -6.03 -2.11
N SER A 246 -9.31 -6.35 -1.74
CA SER A 246 -9.66 -7.67 -1.26
C SER A 246 -10.05 -8.50 -2.48
N PHE A 247 -9.13 -9.36 -2.95
CA PHE A 247 -9.51 -10.41 -3.92
C PHE A 247 -10.50 -11.44 -3.33
N SER A 248 -10.90 -11.28 -2.07
CA SER A 248 -11.78 -12.24 -1.39
C SER A 248 -13.28 -11.92 -1.54
N GLU A 249 -13.67 -10.73 -2.03
CA GLU A 249 -15.07 -10.33 -1.98
C GLU A 249 -15.96 -10.79 -3.14
N PHE A 250 -15.43 -11.46 -4.17
CA PHE A 250 -16.29 -11.92 -5.28
C PHE A 250 -16.41 -13.43 -5.50
N SER A 251 -15.88 -14.29 -4.61
CA SER A 251 -16.17 -15.72 -4.78
C SER A 251 -16.16 -16.61 -3.54
N PHE A 252 -15.52 -16.27 -2.42
CA PHE A 252 -15.33 -17.29 -1.38
C PHE A 252 -16.43 -17.42 -0.33
N SER A 253 -17.15 -16.36 0.03
CA SER A 253 -18.24 -16.47 1.02
C SER A 253 -19.51 -17.09 0.42
N PHE A 254 -19.89 -16.70 -0.81
CA PHE A 254 -21.04 -17.30 -1.50
C PHE A 254 -20.74 -18.77 -1.87
N LEU A 255 -19.54 -19.12 -2.35
CA LEU A 255 -19.21 -20.52 -2.64
C LEU A 255 -19.05 -21.37 -1.39
N LYS A 256 -18.61 -20.85 -0.24
CA LYS A 256 -18.61 -21.60 1.03
C LYS A 256 -20.01 -21.78 1.59
N PHE A 257 -20.89 -20.77 1.47
CA PHE A 257 -22.30 -20.89 1.86
C PHE A 257 -23.06 -21.86 0.94
N PHE A 258 -22.84 -21.77 -0.38
CA PHE A 258 -23.38 -22.75 -1.33
C PHE A 258 -22.76 -24.13 -1.15
N LYS A 259 -21.45 -24.28 -0.92
CA LYS A 259 -20.87 -25.59 -0.56
C LYS A 259 -21.46 -26.12 0.74
N LYS A 260 -21.73 -25.30 1.76
CA LYS A 260 -22.31 -25.77 3.02
C LYS A 260 -23.81 -26.08 2.91
N ILE A 261 -24.53 -25.42 2.00
CA ILE A 261 -25.91 -25.73 1.63
C ILE A 261 -25.97 -26.99 0.72
N PHE A 262 -24.99 -27.19 -0.16
CA PHE A 262 -24.89 -28.38 -1.02
C PHE A 262 -24.27 -29.60 -0.31
N LEU A 263 -23.44 -29.39 0.71
CA LEU A 263 -22.84 -30.43 1.58
C LEU A 263 -23.66 -30.67 2.85
N PHE A 264 -24.82 -30.04 2.99
CA PHE A 264 -25.85 -30.62 3.83
C PHE A 264 -26.34 -31.87 3.09
N GLU A 265 -25.61 -32.97 3.27
CA GLU A 265 -26.08 -34.31 2.95
C GLU A 265 -27.30 -34.57 3.84
N ILE A 266 -28.45 -34.07 3.40
CA ILE A 266 -29.70 -34.57 3.91
C ILE A 266 -29.69 -36.05 3.51
N LYS A 267 -29.60 -36.94 4.50
CA LYS A 267 -29.87 -38.39 4.36
C LYS A 267 -31.31 -38.56 3.87
N LEU A 268 -31.53 -38.28 2.59
CA LEU A 268 -32.79 -38.41 1.89
C LEU A 268 -32.78 -39.79 1.25
N SER A 269 -33.71 -40.62 1.71
CA SER A 269 -33.95 -41.98 1.17
C SER A 269 -34.11 -41.92 -0.35
N GLU A 270 -33.74 -42.98 -1.07
CA GLU A 270 -33.68 -42.97 -2.54
C GLU A 270 -35.00 -42.53 -3.21
N GLY A 271 -36.15 -42.79 -2.59
CA GLY A 271 -37.47 -42.33 -3.08
C GLY A 271 -37.67 -40.79 -3.06
N SER A 272 -36.93 -40.07 -2.24
CA SER A 272 -37.04 -38.60 -2.12
C SER A 272 -36.10 -37.83 -3.07
N LYS A 273 -35.04 -38.47 -3.56
CA LYS A 273 -34.14 -37.93 -4.60
C LYS A 273 -34.85 -37.79 -5.95
N GLN A 274 -35.76 -38.71 -6.30
CA GLN A 274 -36.57 -38.62 -7.52
C GLN A 274 -37.58 -37.47 -7.46
N LYS A 275 -38.24 -37.23 -6.31
CA LYS A 275 -39.15 -36.10 -6.13
C LYS A 275 -38.44 -34.74 -6.20
N LEU A 276 -37.24 -34.62 -5.62
CA LEU A 276 -36.45 -33.39 -5.74
C LEU A 276 -36.06 -33.09 -7.19
N LYS A 277 -35.68 -34.12 -7.97
CA LYS A 277 -35.30 -33.95 -9.37
C LYS A 277 -36.46 -33.43 -10.24
N TYR A 278 -37.70 -33.84 -9.92
CA TYR A 278 -38.91 -33.33 -10.56
C TYR A 278 -39.26 -31.89 -10.14
N LEU A 279 -39.03 -31.53 -8.88
CA LEU A 279 -39.22 -30.16 -8.38
C LEU A 279 -38.27 -29.15 -9.06
N PHE A 280 -37.02 -29.52 -9.30
CA PHE A 280 -36.04 -28.65 -9.97
C PHE A 280 -36.18 -28.59 -11.51
N THR A 281 -36.99 -29.45 -12.12
CA THR A 281 -37.31 -29.38 -13.57
C THR A 281 -38.56 -28.55 -13.87
N ASN A 282 -39.39 -28.28 -12.87
CA ASN A 282 -40.58 -27.45 -13.05
C ASN A 282 -40.20 -25.96 -13.10
N LYS A 283 -40.30 -25.36 -14.30
CA LYS A 283 -40.00 -23.94 -14.55
C LYS A 283 -40.73 -22.99 -13.58
N LYS A 284 -41.95 -23.32 -13.15
CA LYS A 284 -42.72 -22.50 -12.19
C LYS A 284 -42.09 -22.49 -10.80
N PHE A 285 -41.59 -23.63 -10.34
CA PHE A 285 -40.93 -23.75 -9.04
C PHE A 285 -39.58 -23.01 -9.02
N LEU A 286 -38.82 -23.10 -10.12
CA LEU A 286 -37.57 -22.35 -10.26
C LEU A 286 -37.82 -20.84 -10.20
N LEU A 287 -38.89 -20.35 -10.82
CA LEU A 287 -39.29 -18.94 -10.80
C LEU A 287 -39.62 -18.45 -9.38
N VAL A 288 -40.33 -19.26 -8.60
CA VAL A 288 -40.63 -18.96 -7.18
C VAL A 288 -39.36 -18.93 -6.34
N LEU A 289 -38.44 -19.88 -6.54
CA LEU A 289 -37.16 -19.90 -5.84
C LEU A 289 -36.31 -18.66 -6.16
N THR A 290 -36.31 -18.25 -7.43
CA THR A 290 -35.59 -17.06 -7.90
C THR A 290 -36.18 -15.79 -7.28
N PHE A 291 -37.51 -15.71 -7.19
CA PHE A 291 -38.20 -14.60 -6.56
C PHE A 291 -37.87 -14.47 -5.06
N PHE A 292 -37.85 -15.60 -4.34
CA PHE A 292 -37.40 -15.62 -2.93
C PHE A 292 -35.96 -15.15 -2.77
N PHE A 293 -35.08 -15.52 -3.70
CA PHE A 293 -33.69 -15.10 -3.68
C PHE A 293 -33.53 -13.58 -3.86
N ILE A 294 -34.33 -12.99 -4.76
CA ILE A 294 -34.35 -11.53 -5.00
C ILE A 294 -34.85 -10.79 -3.76
N LEU A 295 -35.90 -11.28 -3.09
CA LEU A 295 -36.40 -10.72 -1.84
C LEU A 295 -35.34 -10.74 -0.73
N LEU A 296 -34.65 -11.86 -0.58
CA LEU A 296 -33.56 -12.01 0.41
C LEU A 296 -32.40 -11.04 0.12
N LEU A 297 -32.03 -10.89 -1.15
CA LEU A 297 -31.01 -9.93 -1.58
C LEU A 297 -31.42 -8.48 -1.26
N GLY A 298 -32.69 -8.14 -1.49
CA GLY A 298 -33.25 -6.82 -1.17
C GLY A 298 -33.19 -6.50 0.33
N THR A 299 -33.53 -7.46 1.18
CA THR A 299 -33.45 -7.28 2.65
C THR A 299 -32.02 -7.12 3.16
N LEU A 300 -31.06 -7.86 2.58
CA LEU A 300 -29.64 -7.71 2.88
C LEU A 300 -29.12 -6.33 2.48
N LEU A 301 -29.45 -5.86 1.28
CA LEU A 301 -29.06 -4.52 0.80
C LEU A 301 -29.66 -3.39 1.65
N ALA A 302 -30.91 -3.55 2.11
CA ALA A 302 -31.54 -2.59 3.04
C ALA A 302 -30.84 -2.57 4.41
N PHE A 303 -30.39 -3.72 4.90
CA PHE A 303 -29.68 -3.83 6.17
C PHE A 303 -28.30 -3.14 6.15
N PHE A 304 -27.58 -3.23 5.03
CA PHE A 304 -26.28 -2.55 4.88
C PHE A 304 -26.39 -1.04 4.64
N LYS A 305 -27.55 -0.52 4.25
CA LYS A 305 -27.76 0.92 4.02
C LYS A 305 -28.06 1.70 5.32
N ASN A 306 -28.43 1.00 6.39
CA ASN A 306 -28.78 1.58 7.69
C ASN A 306 -27.66 1.48 8.76
N LYS A 307 -26.42 1.19 8.35
CA LYS A 307 -25.20 1.26 9.17
C LYS A 307 -24.22 2.24 8.55
#